data_AF-A0A444R1J1-F1
#
_entry.id   AF-A0A444R1J1-F1
#
_cell.length_a   1.000
_cell.length_b   1.000
_cell.length_c   1.000
_cell.angle_alpha   90.00
_cell.angle_beta   90.00
_cell.angle_gamma   90.00
#
_symmetry.space_group_name_H-M   'P 1'
#
loop_
_entity.id
_entity.type
_entity.pdbx_description
1 polymer ?
#
loop_
_entity_poly.entity_id
_entity_poly.type
_entity_poly.pdbx_seq_one_letter_code
_entity_poly.pdbx_strand_id
1 'polypeptide(L)'
;AMSLQVVEQDICRAIAHAVRFECQTYPRPYKVAMLMQAPYYFQEAQIEAAIAAMDVAPEYADIRQVESSTAVLYLFSERFMTYGKAYGLCEWFEVEQFQNP
;
A
#
# COMPACT_ATOMS: atom_id res chain seq x y z
N ALA A 1 6.69 28.96 2.46
CA ALA A 1 7.40 27.68 2.31
C ALA A 1 6.47 26.58 2.83
N MET A 2 6.25 25.52 2.06
CA MET A 2 5.49 24.34 2.53
C MET A 2 6.38 23.57 3.53
N SER A 3 5.87 23.26 4.72
CA SER A 3 6.65 22.57 5.76
C SER A 3 6.72 21.07 5.49
N LEU A 4 7.79 20.41 5.97
CA LEU A 4 7.99 18.96 5.82
C LEU A 4 6.79 18.14 6.31
N GLN A 5 6.18 18.55 7.43
CA GLN A 5 4.99 17.88 7.98
C GLN A 5 3.78 17.93 7.04
N VAL A 6 3.59 19.02 6.30
CA VAL A 6 2.47 19.14 5.34
C VAL A 6 2.68 18.16 4.17
N VAL A 7 3.91 18.05 3.68
CA VAL A 7 4.26 17.11 2.61
C VAL A 7 4.05 15.66 3.05
N GLU A 8 4.49 15.30 4.25
CA GLU A 8 4.32 13.94 4.79
C GLU A 8 2.86 13.55 4.96
N GLN A 9 2.03 14.47 5.46
CA GLN A 9 0.59 14.28 5.58
C GLN A 9 -0.09 14.08 4.22
N ASP A 10 0.34 14.80 3.18
CA ASP A 10 -0.19 14.62 1.83
C ASP A 10 0.17 13.25 1.23
N ILE A 11 1.38 12.73 1.51
CA ILE A 11 1.80 11.39 1.09
C ILE A 11 0.98 10.31 1.81
N CYS A 12 0.80 10.41 3.14
CA CYS A 12 -0.03 9.46 3.90
C CYS A 12 -1.46 9.39 3.34
N ARG A 13 -2.05 10.55 3.04
CA ARG A 13 -3.39 10.65 2.44
C ARG A 13 -3.43 10.05 1.05
N ALA A 14 -2.41 10.28 0.21
CA ALA A 14 -2.32 9.71 -1.13
C ALA A 14 -2.24 8.18 -1.08
N ILE A 15 -1.39 7.63 -0.22
CA ILE A 15 -1.25 6.18 -0.01
C ILE A 15 -2.58 5.58 0.45
N ALA A 16 -3.17 6.13 1.51
CA ALA A 16 -4.44 5.62 2.04
C ALA A 16 -5.57 5.68 0.99
N HIS A 17 -5.61 6.73 0.17
CA HIS A 17 -6.58 6.84 -0.91
C HIS A 17 -6.36 5.76 -1.99
N ALA A 18 -5.13 5.57 -2.46
CA ALA A 18 -4.79 4.57 -3.45
C ALA A 18 -5.16 3.15 -2.97
N VAL A 19 -4.77 2.81 -1.74
CA VAL A 19 -5.05 1.50 -1.13
C VAL A 19 -6.55 1.25 -0.99
N ARG A 20 -7.29 2.21 -0.43
CA ARG A 20 -8.75 2.08 -0.25
C ARG A 20 -9.46 1.96 -1.59
N PHE A 21 -9.09 2.78 -2.57
CA PHE A 21 -9.66 2.73 -3.92
C PHE A 21 -9.45 1.37 -4.58
N GLU A 22 -8.25 0.80 -4.47
CA GLU A 22 -7.89 -0.48 -5.07
C GLU A 22 -8.56 -1.68 -4.39
N CYS A 23 -8.64 -1.65 -3.06
CA CYS A 23 -9.37 -2.66 -2.29
C CYS A 23 -10.89 -2.60 -2.54
N GLN A 24 -11.46 -1.40 -2.72
CA GLN A 24 -12.89 -1.22 -2.92
C GLN A 24 -13.33 -1.49 -4.38
N THR A 25 -12.53 -1.05 -5.36
CA THR A 25 -12.93 -1.02 -6.78
C THR A 25 -12.46 -2.27 -7.54
N TYR A 26 -11.23 -2.72 -7.31
CA TYR A 26 -10.60 -3.85 -8.03
C TYR A 26 -10.35 -5.08 -7.15
N PRO A 27 -11.07 -5.19 -6.03
CA PRO A 27 -10.79 -6.04 -4.87
C PRO A 27 -9.39 -6.64 -4.74
N ARG A 28 -8.32 -5.82 -4.83
CA ARG A 28 -6.92 -6.27 -4.77
C ARG A 28 -6.07 -5.44 -3.79
N PRO A 29 -5.02 -6.01 -3.19
CA PRO A 29 -4.04 -5.24 -2.43
C PRO A 29 -3.20 -4.36 -3.37
N TYR A 30 -2.60 -3.31 -2.82
CA TYR A 30 -1.80 -2.33 -3.56
C TYR A 30 -0.30 -2.59 -3.41
N LYS A 31 0.42 -2.75 -4.53
CA LYS A 31 1.89 -2.95 -4.52
C LYS A 31 2.61 -1.67 -4.18
N VAL A 32 3.38 -1.64 -3.09
CA VAL A 32 4.03 -0.40 -2.58
C VAL A 32 4.96 0.23 -3.62
N ALA A 33 5.69 -0.59 -4.38
CA ALA A 33 6.59 -0.13 -5.43
C ALA A 33 5.89 0.71 -6.54
N MET A 34 4.56 0.61 -6.69
CA MET A 34 3.81 1.43 -7.65
C MET A 34 3.75 2.92 -7.27
N LEU A 35 3.97 3.27 -5.99
CA LEU A 35 4.04 4.66 -5.53
C LEU A 35 5.26 5.42 -6.08
N MET A 36 6.28 4.69 -6.53
CA MET A 36 7.47 5.29 -7.17
C MET A 36 7.23 5.58 -8.66
N GLN A 37 6.13 5.10 -9.22
CA GLN A 37 5.77 5.26 -10.63
C GLN A 37 4.73 6.37 -10.79
N ALA A 38 4.36 6.66 -12.04
CA ALA A 38 3.25 7.57 -12.33
C ALA A 38 1.94 7.09 -11.66
N PRO A 39 1.11 8.00 -11.11
CA PRO A 39 1.25 9.46 -11.12
C PRO A 39 2.01 10.04 -9.91
N TYR A 40 2.49 9.22 -8.98
CA TYR A 40 2.95 9.66 -7.67
C TYR A 40 4.42 10.08 -7.63
N TYR A 41 5.31 9.29 -8.23
CA TYR A 41 6.76 9.56 -8.26
C TYR A 41 7.40 9.79 -6.88
N PHE A 42 6.87 9.16 -5.83
CA PHE A 42 7.43 9.28 -4.48
C PHE A 42 8.78 8.58 -4.39
N GLN A 43 9.68 9.11 -3.57
CA GLN A 43 10.93 8.44 -3.25
C GLN A 43 10.70 7.35 -2.20
N GLU A 44 11.49 6.28 -2.26
CA GLU A 44 11.40 5.14 -1.33
C GLU A 44 11.40 5.59 0.14
N ALA A 45 12.36 6.45 0.54
CA ALA A 45 12.44 6.98 1.90
C ALA A 45 11.19 7.79 2.33
N GLN A 46 10.48 8.43 1.38
CA GLN A 46 9.23 9.14 1.68
C GLN A 46 8.08 8.16 1.91
N ILE A 47 8.05 7.05 1.15
CA ILE A 47 7.05 6.00 1.31
C ILE A 47 7.25 5.30 2.65
N GLU A 48 8.48 4.94 3.00
CA GLU A 48 8.81 4.30 4.28
C GLU A 48 8.42 5.18 5.47
N ALA A 49 8.80 6.47 5.43
CA ALA A 49 8.42 7.43 6.47
C ALA A 49 6.91 7.56 6.60
N ALA A 50 6.18 7.66 5.48
CA ALA A 50 4.73 7.75 5.48
C ALA A 50 4.07 6.49 6.05
N ILE A 51 4.53 5.28 5.67
CA ILE A 51 4.00 4.02 6.22
C ILE A 51 4.24 3.95 7.73
N ALA A 52 5.42 4.35 8.21
CA ALA A 52 5.73 4.40 9.64
C ALA A 52 4.84 5.41 10.39
N ALA A 53 4.60 6.59 9.81
CA ALA A 53 3.69 7.58 10.37
C ALA A 53 2.24 7.08 10.40
N MET A 54 1.81 6.36 9.36
CA MET A 54 0.47 5.80 9.26
C MET A 54 0.19 4.72 10.32
N ASP A 55 1.19 3.93 10.74
CA ASP A 55 1.02 2.83 11.70
C ASP A 55 0.59 3.31 13.10
N VAL A 56 0.91 4.55 13.46
CA VAL A 56 0.56 5.15 14.76
C VAL A 56 -0.60 6.15 14.69
N ALA A 57 -1.09 6.45 13.48
CA ALA A 57 -2.12 7.47 13.22
C ALA A 57 -3.51 6.82 13.10
N PRO A 58 -4.47 7.09 14.03
CA PRO A 58 -5.76 6.40 14.08
C PRO A 58 -6.60 6.48 12.80
N GLU A 59 -6.45 7.55 12.01
CA GLU A 59 -7.17 7.75 10.75
C GLU A 59 -6.74 6.79 9.63
N TYR A 60 -5.61 6.11 9.78
CA TYR A 60 -5.08 5.11 8.86
C TYR A 60 -5.08 3.69 9.45
N ALA A 61 -5.72 3.47 10.60
CA ALA A 61 -5.72 2.19 11.30
C ALA A 61 -6.28 1.01 10.47
N ASP A 62 -7.07 1.28 9.42
CA ASP A 62 -7.55 0.25 8.49
C ASP A 62 -6.49 -0.20 7.48
N ILE A 63 -5.42 0.57 7.25
CA ILE A 63 -4.39 0.26 6.28
C ILE A 63 -3.36 -0.68 6.92
N ARG A 64 -3.24 -1.90 6.38
CA ARG A 64 -2.36 -2.95 6.90
C ARG A 64 -1.40 -3.43 5.83
N GLN A 65 -0.27 -3.96 6.28
CA GLN A 65 0.76 -4.54 5.42
C GLN A 65 0.52 -6.03 5.18
N VAL A 66 0.88 -6.49 4.00
CA VAL A 66 0.99 -7.92 3.65
C VAL A 66 2.19 -8.09 2.73
N GLU A 67 2.91 -9.18 2.88
CA GLU A 67 4.13 -9.45 2.13
C GLU A 67 4.03 -10.82 1.45
N SER A 68 4.52 -10.92 0.21
CA SER A 68 4.64 -12.20 -0.47
C SER A 68 5.80 -13.03 0.11
N SER A 69 5.84 -14.31 -0.22
CA SER A 69 6.94 -15.22 0.09
C SER A 69 8.28 -14.82 -0.57
N THR A 70 8.25 -13.90 -1.53
CA THR A 70 9.41 -13.28 -2.19
C THR A 70 9.78 -11.90 -1.64
N ALA A 71 9.24 -11.53 -0.48
CA ALA A 71 9.48 -10.26 0.22
C ALA A 71 8.98 -9.01 -0.51
N VAL A 72 7.91 -9.13 -1.31
CA VAL A 72 7.30 -7.98 -1.99
C VAL A 72 6.19 -7.40 -1.14
N LEU A 73 6.35 -6.15 -0.74
CA LEU A 73 5.42 -5.45 0.15
C LEU A 73 4.18 -4.92 -0.59
N TYR A 74 3.03 -5.21 0.00
CA TYR A 74 1.72 -4.72 -0.38
C TYR A 74 0.99 -4.08 0.81
N LEU A 75 0.05 -3.20 0.50
CA LEU A 75 -0.88 -2.61 1.46
C LEU A 75 -2.32 -2.98 1.13
N PHE A 76 -3.16 -3.15 2.13
CA PHE A 76 -4.60 -3.35 1.96
C PHE A 76 -5.40 -2.61 3.04
N SER A 77 -6.68 -2.36 2.79
CA SER A 77 -7.60 -1.79 3.78
C SER A 77 -8.50 -2.87 4.35
N GLU A 78 -8.42 -3.10 5.66
CA GLU A 78 -9.26 -4.06 6.39
C GLU A 78 -10.77 -3.71 6.37
N ARG A 79 -11.11 -2.47 6.01
CA ARG A 79 -12.50 -2.07 5.77
C ARG A 79 -13.12 -2.75 4.55
N PHE A 80 -12.30 -3.15 3.58
CA PHE A 80 -12.76 -3.65 2.27
C PHE A 80 -12.21 -5.03 1.93
N MET A 81 -11.16 -5.50 2.61
CA MET A 81 -10.47 -6.74 2.31
C MET A 81 -9.94 -7.41 3.57
N THR A 82 -10.20 -8.72 3.73
CA THR A 82 -9.59 -9.54 4.78
C THR A 82 -8.12 -9.82 4.48
N TYR A 83 -7.30 -9.99 5.52
CA TYR A 83 -5.89 -10.40 5.37
C TYR A 83 -5.71 -11.64 4.48
N GLY A 84 -6.48 -12.72 4.66
CA GLY A 84 -6.33 -13.94 3.87
C GLY A 84 -6.51 -13.73 2.35
N LYS A 85 -7.47 -12.88 1.96
CA LYS A 85 -7.67 -12.49 0.56
C LYS A 85 -6.50 -11.63 0.04
N ALA A 86 -6.03 -10.67 0.85
CA ALA A 86 -4.88 -9.84 0.52
C ALA A 86 -3.63 -10.69 0.30
N TYR A 87 -3.35 -11.61 1.22
CA TYR A 87 -2.21 -12.53 1.15
C TYR A 87 -2.29 -13.43 -0.08
N GLY A 88 -3.42 -14.10 -0.32
CA GLY A 88 -3.57 -14.98 -1.48
C GLY A 88 -3.37 -14.27 -2.82
N LEU A 89 -3.86 -13.02 -2.96
CA LEU A 89 -3.62 -12.22 -4.18
C LEU A 89 -2.17 -11.75 -4.28
N CYS A 90 -1.56 -11.34 -3.16
CA CYS A 90 -0.15 -10.94 -3.10
C CYS A 90 0.77 -12.08 -3.54
N GLU A 91 0.58 -13.31 -3.01
CA GLU A 91 1.30 -14.52 -3.45
C GLU A 91 1.07 -14.81 -4.93
N TRP A 92 -0.19 -14.75 -5.38
CA TRP A 92 -0.53 -15.06 -6.76
C TRP A 92 0.16 -14.12 -7.75
N PHE A 93 0.14 -12.80 -7.50
CA PHE A 93 0.77 -11.81 -8.37
C PHE A 93 2.29 -11.94 -8.45
N GLU A 94 2.95 -12.32 -7.35
CA GLU A 94 4.40 -12.30 -7.27
C GLU A 94 5.05 -13.66 -7.52
N VAL A 95 4.29 -14.76 -7.39
CA VAL A 95 4.83 -16.13 -7.48
C VAL A 95 4.03 -16.98 -8.46
N GLU A 96 2.75 -17.21 -8.18
CA GLU A 96 1.99 -18.25 -8.89
C GLU A 96 1.69 -17.88 -10.35
N GLN A 97 1.42 -16.60 -10.65
CA GLN A 97 1.17 -16.13 -12.02
C GLN A 97 2.35 -16.43 -12.96
N PHE A 98 3.59 -16.33 -12.48
CA PHE A 98 4.77 -16.62 -13.28
C PHE A 98 5.03 -18.12 -13.44
N GLN A 99 4.52 -18.93 -12.51
CA GLN A 99 4.62 -20.39 -12.57
C GLN A 99 3.51 -21.01 -13.42
N ASN A 100 2.38 -20.33 -13.58
CA ASN A 100 1.22 -20.80 -14.36
C ASN A 100 0.57 -19.65 -15.17
N PRO A 101 1.17 -19.26 -16.31
CA PRO A 101 0.75 -18.11 -17.12
C PRO A 101 -0.55 -18.30 -17.90
#